data_AF-A0A3S1BIS0-F1
#
_entry.id   AF-A0A3S1BIS0-F1
#
_cell.length_a   1.000
_cell.length_b   1.000
_cell.length_c   1.000
_cell.angle_alpha   90.00
_cell.angle_beta   90.00
_cell.angle_gamma   90.00
#
_symmetry.space_group_name_H-M   'P 1'
#
loop_
_entity.id
_entity.type
_entity.pdbx_description
1 polymer ?
#
loop_
_entity_poly.entity_id
_entity_poly.type
_entity_poly.pdbx_seq_one_letter_code
_entity_poly.pdbx_strand_id
1 'polypeptide(L)'
;MALAAVWAAASGLAGFLSLQTANAATPATRNCTMDAIKQSICIYEAILADVDKNYPMRGGGGIGRIVQNSTTSYSIYILQEEREDVRKYTVQVDPKGKVTILSVTEETITH
;
A
#
# COMPACT_ATOMS: atom_id res chain seq x y z
N MET A 1 -27.96 -59.24 34.74
CA MET A 1 -27.08 -58.57 35.73
C MET A 1 -26.18 -57.63 34.93
N ALA A 2 -26.64 -56.42 34.65
CA ALA A 2 -26.41 -55.21 35.44
C ALA A 2 -24.97 -54.70 35.28
N LEU A 3 -24.80 -53.64 34.49
CA LEU A 3 -24.22 -52.36 34.94
C LEU A 3 -24.40 -51.30 33.85
N ALA A 4 -25.24 -50.33 34.17
CA ALA A 4 -25.44 -49.09 33.46
C ALA A 4 -24.43 -48.02 33.95
N ALA A 5 -24.48 -46.87 33.28
CA ALA A 5 -23.84 -45.58 33.59
C ALA A 5 -22.49 -45.37 32.85
N VAL A 6 -22.17 -44.21 32.28
CA VAL A 6 -22.54 -42.83 32.62
C VAL A 6 -22.56 -41.97 31.34
N TRP A 7 -23.54 -41.07 31.24
CA TRP A 7 -23.65 -39.97 30.28
C TRP A 7 -22.52 -38.94 30.48
N ALA A 8 -21.85 -38.53 29.40
CA ALA A 8 -21.10 -37.26 29.38
C ALA A 8 -21.59 -36.42 28.20
N ALA A 9 -22.51 -35.51 28.50
CA ALA A 9 -22.93 -34.46 27.59
C ALA A 9 -21.82 -33.41 27.49
N ALA A 10 -21.10 -33.37 26.36
CA ALA A 10 -20.20 -32.29 26.03
C ALA A 10 -20.98 -31.19 25.29
N SER A 11 -21.62 -30.33 26.06
CA SER A 11 -22.23 -29.09 25.58
C SER A 11 -21.13 -28.05 25.38
N GLY A 12 -20.49 -28.06 24.22
CA GLY A 12 -19.52 -27.03 23.81
C GLY A 12 -20.22 -25.95 22.98
N LEU A 13 -20.57 -24.85 23.63
CA LEU A 13 -21.18 -23.66 23.06
C LEU A 13 -20.31 -23.03 21.95
N ALA A 14 -20.97 -22.74 20.84
CA ALA A 14 -20.87 -21.54 20.01
C ALA A 14 -19.56 -20.72 20.07
N GLY A 15 -18.87 -20.71 18.93
CA GLY A 15 -17.81 -19.75 18.67
C GLY A 15 -17.45 -19.71 17.19
N PHE A 16 -18.45 -19.58 16.31
CA PHE A 16 -18.22 -19.16 14.93
C PHE A 16 -17.53 -17.78 14.97
N LEU A 17 -16.20 -17.77 14.95
CA LEU A 17 -15.44 -16.59 14.57
C LEU A 17 -15.73 -16.35 13.10
N SER A 18 -16.80 -15.60 12.82
CA SER A 18 -17.00 -14.96 11.53
C SER A 18 -15.77 -14.10 11.27
N LEU A 19 -14.87 -14.65 10.45
CA LEU A 19 -13.75 -13.94 9.88
C LEU A 19 -14.37 -12.81 9.04
N GLN A 20 -14.52 -11.64 9.65
CA GLN A 20 -14.91 -10.43 8.95
C GLN A 20 -13.77 -10.16 7.98
N THR A 21 -13.95 -10.59 6.73
CA THR A 21 -13.14 -10.15 5.61
C THR A 21 -13.19 -8.63 5.63
N ALA A 22 -12.10 -8.01 6.07
CA ALA A 22 -11.92 -6.58 5.99
C ALA A 22 -12.13 -6.21 4.51
N ASN A 23 -13.29 -5.64 4.22
CA ASN A 23 -13.64 -5.21 2.90
C ASN A 23 -12.70 -4.04 2.62
N ALA A 24 -11.58 -4.32 1.93
CA ALA A 24 -10.61 -3.31 1.54
C ALA A 24 -11.38 -2.20 0.86
N ALA A 25 -11.47 -1.05 1.52
CA ALA A 25 -12.20 0.09 1.01
C ALA A 25 -11.61 0.40 -0.37
N THR A 26 -12.45 0.24 -1.39
CA THR A 26 -12.06 0.54 -2.76
C THR A 26 -11.63 2.01 -2.75
N PRO A 27 -10.39 2.35 -3.17
CA PRO A 27 -9.93 3.72 -3.10
C PRO A 27 -10.92 4.58 -3.88
N ALA A 28 -11.58 5.49 -3.16
CA ALA A 28 -12.55 6.39 -3.74
C ALA A 28 -11.88 7.12 -4.91
N THR A 29 -12.55 7.19 -6.05
CA THR A 29 -12.02 7.87 -7.24
C THR A 29 -11.94 9.36 -6.94
N ARG A 30 -10.80 9.81 -6.43
CA ARG A 30 -10.58 11.22 -6.11
C ARG A 30 -10.40 11.98 -7.42
N ASN A 31 -11.13 13.08 -7.55
CA ASN A 31 -11.07 13.92 -8.73
C ASN A 31 -9.83 14.81 -8.62
N CYS A 32 -8.72 14.40 -9.23
CA CYS A 32 -7.40 15.03 -9.07
C CYS A 32 -7.20 16.30 -9.93
N THR A 33 -8.28 16.81 -10.54
CA THR A 33 -8.31 17.97 -11.44
C THR A 33 -8.53 19.32 -10.75
N MET A 34 -8.58 19.33 -9.42
CA MET A 34 -9.12 20.46 -8.66
C MET A 34 -8.08 21.57 -8.38
N ASP A 35 -6.82 21.23 -8.15
CA ASP A 35 -5.70 22.16 -7.95
C ASP A 35 -4.36 21.39 -7.91
N ALA A 36 -3.23 22.08 -8.06
CA ALA A 36 -1.90 21.47 -8.11
C ALA A 36 -1.55 20.65 -6.86
N ILE A 37 -2.02 21.06 -5.67
CA ILE A 37 -1.75 20.35 -4.42
C ILE A 37 -2.55 19.04 -4.39
N LYS A 38 -3.84 19.08 -4.74
CA LYS A 38 -4.65 17.86 -4.84
C LYS A 38 -4.13 16.91 -5.91
N GLN A 39 -3.63 17.44 -7.02
CA GLN A 39 -2.99 16.64 -8.05
C GLN A 39 -1.75 15.93 -7.50
N SER A 40 -0.87 16.64 -6.79
CA SER A 40 0.30 16.02 -6.15
C SER A 40 -0.08 14.97 -5.11
N ILE A 41 -1.13 15.20 -4.31
CA ILE A 41 -1.64 14.20 -3.35
C ILE A 41 -2.05 12.92 -4.08
N CYS A 42 -2.82 13.02 -5.16
CA CYS A 42 -3.22 11.83 -5.93
C CYS A 42 -2.02 11.09 -6.54
N ILE A 43 -1.03 11.84 -7.00
CA ILE A 43 0.20 11.24 -7.54
C ILE A 43 0.95 10.50 -6.43
N TYR A 44 1.07 11.10 -5.25
CA TYR A 44 1.68 10.44 -4.10
C TYR A 44 0.94 9.16 -3.72
N GLU A 45 -0.40 9.18 -3.70
CA GLU A 45 -1.19 7.97 -3.45
C GLU A 45 -0.94 6.88 -4.50
N ALA A 46 -0.84 7.23 -5.78
CA ALA A 46 -0.51 6.28 -6.84
C ALA A 46 0.91 5.70 -6.68
N ILE A 47 1.89 6.54 -6.33
CA ILE A 47 3.26 6.12 -6.05
C ILE A 47 3.31 5.20 -4.83
N LEU A 48 2.60 5.55 -3.75
CA LEU A 48 2.53 4.74 -2.54
C LEU A 48 1.91 3.37 -2.81
N ALA A 49 0.84 3.32 -3.61
CA ALA A 49 0.22 2.08 -4.03
C ALA A 49 1.16 1.22 -4.89
N ASP A 50 1.94 1.84 -5.78
CA ASP A 50 2.96 1.13 -6.57
C ASP A 50 4.09 0.58 -5.67
N VAL A 51 4.59 1.37 -4.74
CA VAL A 51 5.64 0.96 -3.78
C VAL A 51 5.14 -0.21 -2.92
N ASP A 52 3.93 -0.10 -2.38
CA ASP A 52 3.32 -1.17 -1.59
C ASP A 52 3.09 -2.46 -2.40
N LYS A 53 2.95 -2.38 -3.72
CA LYS A 53 2.79 -3.55 -4.57
C LYS A 53 4.12 -4.13 -5.06
N ASN A 54 5.05 -3.27 -5.45
CA ASN A 54 6.17 -3.64 -6.33
C ASN A 54 7.55 -3.50 -5.68
N TYR A 55 7.69 -2.80 -4.55
CA TYR A 55 8.98 -2.73 -3.87
C TYR A 55 9.23 -4.01 -3.04
N PRO A 56 10.30 -4.77 -3.31
CA PRO A 56 10.47 -6.11 -2.72
C PRO A 56 11.06 -6.08 -1.30
N MET A 57 11.82 -5.05 -0.95
CA MET A 57 12.51 -4.97 0.34
C MET A 57 11.57 -4.43 1.41
N ARG A 58 11.05 -5.30 2.29
CA ARG A 58 10.08 -4.91 3.34
C ARG A 58 10.68 -4.74 4.75
N GLY A 59 11.99 -4.92 4.90
CA GLY A 59 12.72 -4.72 6.15
C GLY A 59 13.83 -3.69 6.01
N GLY A 60 14.47 -3.32 7.12
CA GLY A 60 15.66 -2.45 7.17
C GLY A 60 15.42 -0.94 7.13
N GLY A 61 14.21 -0.49 6.74
CA GLY A 61 13.80 0.91 6.84
C GLY A 61 12.45 1.18 6.17
N GLY A 62 12.19 2.43 5.76
CA GLY A 62 10.87 2.88 5.29
C GLY A 62 10.94 4.09 4.37
N ILE A 63 9.79 4.61 3.96
CA ILE A 63 9.71 5.79 3.09
C ILE A 63 10.26 7.00 3.85
N GLY A 64 11.39 7.54 3.39
CA GLY A 64 12.01 8.73 3.97
C GLY A 64 11.45 10.03 3.41
N ARG A 65 11.31 10.10 2.08
CA ARG A 65 10.76 11.29 1.40
C ARG A 65 10.18 10.96 0.02
N ILE A 66 9.21 11.77 -0.40
CA ILE A 66 8.69 11.82 -1.77
C ILE A 66 8.93 13.23 -2.29
N VAL A 67 9.59 13.36 -3.44
CA VAL A 67 9.98 14.64 -4.03
C VAL A 67 9.38 14.75 -5.42
N GLN A 68 8.78 15.90 -5.72
CA GLN A 68 8.42 16.27 -7.08
C GLN A 68 9.65 16.90 -7.75
N ASN A 69 10.21 16.24 -8.76
CA ASN A 69 11.36 16.75 -9.50
C ASN A 69 10.93 17.70 -10.64
N SER A 70 9.74 17.45 -11.21
CA SER A 70 9.10 18.29 -12.23
C SER A 70 7.58 18.08 -12.23
N THR A 71 6.84 18.71 -13.16
CA THR A 71 5.39 18.52 -13.29
C THR A 71 4.98 17.05 -13.48
N THR A 72 5.82 16.24 -14.13
CA THR A 72 5.51 14.84 -14.47
C THR A 72 6.51 13.83 -13.91
N SER A 73 7.51 14.27 -13.15
CA SER A 73 8.52 13.36 -12.59
C SER A 73 8.66 13.49 -11.08
N TYR A 74 8.75 12.34 -10.42
CA TYR A 74 8.75 12.21 -8.96
C TYR A 74 9.80 11.19 -8.53
N SER A 75 10.36 11.36 -7.35
CA SER A 75 11.24 10.39 -6.72
C SER A 75 10.70 10.02 -5.35
N ILE A 76 10.64 8.73 -5.04
CA ILE A 76 10.51 8.26 -3.66
C ILE A 76 11.84 7.70 -3.20
N TYR A 77 12.22 8.04 -1.98
CA TYR A 77 13.43 7.58 -1.34
C TYR A 77 13.04 6.71 -0.16
N ILE A 78 13.50 5.46 -0.19
CA ILE A 78 13.25 4.46 0.82
C ILE A 78 14.56 4.24 1.55
N LEU A 79 14.57 4.58 2.83
CA LEU A 79 15.73 4.45 3.69
C LEU A 79 15.97 2.98 4.00
N GLN A 80 17.24 2.60 4.00
CA GLN A 80 17.76 1.32 4.44
C GLN A 80 19.01 1.58 5.29
N GLU A 81 19.48 0.58 6.03
CA GLU A 81 20.77 0.69 6.70
C GLU A 81 21.87 0.98 5.66
N GLU A 82 22.59 2.09 5.88
CA GLU A 82 23.75 2.52 5.07
C GLU A 82 23.44 2.89 3.60
N ARG A 83 22.17 2.90 3.18
CA ARG A 83 21.80 3.24 1.80
C ARG A 83 20.38 3.79 1.64
N GLU A 84 20.10 4.42 0.51
CA GLU A 84 18.76 4.79 0.07
C GLU A 84 18.43 4.10 -1.26
N ASP A 85 17.30 3.40 -1.31
CA ASP A 85 16.73 2.94 -2.57
C ASP A 85 15.80 4.03 -3.11
N VAL A 86 16.07 4.49 -4.33
CA VAL A 86 15.37 5.58 -4.99
C VAL A 86 14.58 5.01 -6.15
N ARG A 87 13.26 5.18 -6.13
CA ARG A 87 12.40 4.87 -7.28
C ARG A 87 11.95 6.17 -7.93
N LYS A 88 12.28 6.35 -9.20
CA LYS A 88 11.94 7.53 -10.00
C LYS A 88 10.76 7.20 -10.90
N TYR A 89 9.73 8.04 -10.86
CA TYR A 89 8.48 7.86 -11.58
C TYR A 89 8.34 8.93 -12.65
N THR A 90 7.87 8.51 -13.81
CA THR A 90 7.21 9.41 -14.77
C THR A 90 5.72 9.15 -14.73
N VAL A 91 4.91 10.18 -14.55
CA VAL A 91 3.46 10.08 -14.41
C VAL A 91 2.73 10.96 -15.40
N GLN A 92 1.52 10.54 -15.76
CA GLN A 92 0.56 11.33 -16.50
C GLN A 92 -0.72 11.44 -15.69
N VAL A 93 -1.30 12.64 -15.67
CA VAL A 93 -2.63 12.88 -15.11
C VAL A 93 -3.55 13.21 -16.26
N ASP A 94 -4.62 12.43 -16.42
CA ASP A 94 -5.61 12.69 -17.47
C ASP A 94 -6.54 13.86 -17.08
N PRO A 95 -7.33 14.41 -18.03
CA PRO A 95 -8.29 15.48 -17.74
C PRO A 95 -9.43 15.08 -16.79
N LYS A 96 -9.53 13.81 -16.39
CA LYS A 96 -10.47 13.31 -15.39
C LYS A 96 -9.79 13.09 -14.02
N GLY A 97 -8.52 13.50 -13.89
CA GLY A 97 -7.73 13.37 -12.68
C GLY A 97 -7.18 11.97 -12.45
N LYS A 98 -7.29 11.03 -13.39
CA LYS A 98 -6.70 9.71 -13.24
C LYS A 98 -5.18 9.79 -13.41
N VAL A 99 -4.46 9.35 -12.39
CA VAL A 99 -3.01 9.21 -12.43
C VAL A 99 -2.63 7.89 -13.08
N THR A 100 -1.70 7.92 -14.04
CA THR A 100 -1.10 6.76 -14.67
C THR A 100 0.41 6.85 -14.51
N ILE A 101 1.03 5.80 -13.96
CA ILE A 101 2.49 5.66 -13.93
C ILE A 101 2.93 5.15 -15.30
N LEU A 102 3.75 5.94 -15.99
CA LEU A 102 4.27 5.61 -17.33
C LEU A 102 5.55 4.79 -17.24
N SER A 103 6.43 5.12 -16.30
CA SER A 103 7.67 4.40 -16.08
C SER A 103 8.13 4.50 -14.62
N VAL A 104 8.88 3.48 -14.20
CA VAL A 104 9.59 3.43 -12.92
C VAL A 104 11.03 3.02 -13.21
N THR A 105 12.00 3.77 -12.69
CA THR A 105 13.41 3.37 -12.67
C THR A 105 13.91 3.34 -11.24
N GLU A 106 14.86 2.46 -10.95
CA GLU A 106 15.37 2.25 -9.59
C GLU A 106 16.87 2.50 -9.55
N GLU A 107 17.31 3.14 -8.47
CA GLU A 107 18.71 3.42 -8.18
C GLU A 107 18.97 3.20 -6.68
N THR A 108 20.18 2.80 -6.32
CA THR A 108 20.60 2.71 -4.92
C THR A 108 21.74 3.69 -4.68
N ILE A 109 21.64 4.48 -3.61
CA ILE A 109 22.63 5.45 -3.17
C ILE A 109 23.23 4.95 -1.86
N THR A 110 24.53 4.75 -1.78
CA THR A 110 25.25 4.38 -0.55
C THR A 110 25.88 5.62 0.08
N HIS A 111 25.87 5.72 1.41
CA HIS A 111 26.45 6.84 2.17
C HIS A 111 27.77 6.48 2.83
#